data_AF-A0AAV2GD98-F1
#
_entry.id   AF-A0AAV2GD98-F1
#
_cell.length_a   1.000
_cell.length_b   1.000
_cell.length_c   1.000
_cell.angle_alpha   90.00
_cell.angle_beta   90.00
_cell.angle_gamma   90.00
#
_symmetry.space_group_name_H-M   'P 1'
#
loop_
_entity.id
_entity.type
_entity.pdbx_description
1 polymer ?
#
loop_
_entity_poly.entity_id
_entity_poly.type
_entity_poly.pdbx_seq_one_letter_code
_entity_poly.pdbx_strand_id
1 'polypeptide(L)'
;MRRNFKEKELEALLSAEHDSCSCYIEVQAGAGGTESMDWVKMVMQMYKLSAQRQGFKVTLVDEMPGEMAGIKRATIRLDGEYAFGYAKAEVGVHRLVRISPFDSSKRRHTSFAAVAVIPILGEGFTHVQTN
;
A
#
# COMPACT_ATOMS: atom_id res chain seq x y z
N MET A 1 27.77 -19.87 -2.84
CA MET A 1 28.08 -19.27 -1.51
C MET A 1 27.45 -17.89 -1.28
N ARG A 2 27.46 -16.94 -2.24
CA ARG A 2 26.86 -15.59 -2.04
C ARG A 2 25.32 -15.54 -1.96
N ARG A 3 24.61 -16.53 -2.51
CA ARG A 3 23.12 -16.53 -2.59
C ARG A 3 22.46 -16.82 -1.23
N ASN A 4 22.97 -17.82 -0.49
CA ASN A 4 22.49 -18.16 0.86
C ASN A 4 22.66 -17.03 1.88
N PHE A 5 23.64 -16.14 1.72
CA PHE A 5 23.82 -15.03 2.65
C PHE A 5 22.69 -14.00 2.52
N LYS A 6 22.29 -13.67 1.29
CA LYS A 6 21.20 -12.71 1.05
C LYS A 6 19.84 -13.24 1.49
N GLU A 7 19.58 -14.53 1.28
CA GLU A 7 18.34 -15.18 1.74
C GLU A 7 18.27 -15.16 3.28
N LYS A 8 19.35 -15.53 3.97
CA LYS A 8 19.39 -15.49 5.44
C LYS A 8 19.32 -14.07 6.02
N GLU A 9 19.92 -13.09 5.34
CA GLU A 9 19.83 -11.68 5.73
C GLU A 9 18.40 -11.16 5.58
N LEU A 10 17.72 -11.55 4.49
CA LEU A 10 16.32 -11.22 4.27
C LEU A 10 15.39 -11.89 5.30
N GLU A 11 15.60 -13.17 5.61
CA GLU A 11 14.89 -13.88 6.69
C GLU A 11 15.09 -13.18 8.04
N ALA A 12 16.30 -12.70 8.33
CA ALA A 12 16.58 -11.95 9.56
C ALA A 12 15.85 -10.59 9.59
N LEU A 13 15.73 -9.89 8.45
CA LEU A 13 15.00 -8.62 8.33
C LEU A 13 13.48 -8.80 8.39
N LEU A 14 12.98 -9.97 7.97
CA LEU A 14 11.56 -10.35 7.94
C LEU A 14 11.17 -11.26 9.12
N SER A 15 11.84 -11.10 10.26
CA SER A 15 11.66 -11.94 11.45
C SER A 15 10.63 -11.41 12.46
N ALA A 16 9.91 -10.32 12.13
CA ALA A 16 8.89 -9.82 13.05
C ALA A 16 7.65 -10.73 13.06
N GLU A 17 6.93 -10.72 14.18
CA GLU A 17 5.84 -11.67 14.50
C GLU A 17 4.75 -11.79 13.42
N HIS A 18 4.50 -10.71 12.67
CA HIS A 18 3.46 -10.66 11.63
C HIS A 18 4.02 -10.55 10.22
N ASP A 19 5.35 -10.63 10.04
CA ASP A 19 5.98 -10.40 8.73
C ASP A 19 5.52 -11.44 7.70
N SER A 20 5.30 -12.70 8.11
CA SER A 20 4.83 -13.79 7.25
C SER A 20 3.35 -13.68 6.86
N CYS A 21 2.57 -12.82 7.52
CA CYS A 21 1.14 -12.71 7.30
C CYS A 21 0.80 -12.02 5.96
N SER A 22 -0.38 -12.35 5.45
CA SER A 22 -1.05 -11.56 4.42
C SER A 22 -1.42 -10.18 4.97
N CYS A 23 -1.68 -9.19 4.11
CA CYS A 23 -1.97 -7.83 4.56
C CYS A 23 -3.04 -7.13 3.73
N TYR A 24 -3.65 -6.11 4.31
CA TYR A 24 -4.40 -5.10 3.60
C TYR A 24 -3.52 -3.87 3.40
N ILE A 25 -3.52 -3.34 2.19
CA ILE A 25 -2.96 -2.02 1.87
C ILE A 25 -4.13 -1.09 1.58
N GLU A 26 -4.28 -0.07 2.41
CA GLU A 26 -5.22 1.01 2.21
C GLU A 26 -4.48 2.24 1.68
N VAL A 27 -5.03 2.84 0.63
CA VAL A 27 -4.53 4.08 0.04
C VAL A 27 -5.64 5.12 0.05
N GLN A 28 -5.35 6.27 0.65
CA GLN A 28 -6.32 7.35 0.84
C GLN A 28 -5.79 8.68 0.30
N ALA A 29 -6.67 9.46 -0.32
CA ALA A 29 -6.35 10.79 -0.83
C ALA A 29 -6.20 11.79 0.32
N GLY A 30 -5.08 12.51 0.32
CA GLY A 30 -4.84 13.64 1.22
C GLY A 30 -5.35 14.97 0.65
N ALA A 31 -4.77 16.06 1.14
CA ALA A 31 -5.01 17.40 0.58
C ALA A 31 -4.56 17.48 -0.88
N GLY A 32 -5.30 18.21 -1.73
CA GLY A 32 -5.02 18.37 -3.17
C GLY A 32 -6.19 18.05 -4.10
N GLY A 33 -7.35 17.65 -3.55
CA GLY A 33 -8.58 17.49 -4.32
C GLY A 33 -8.47 16.39 -5.38
N THR A 34 -8.93 16.68 -6.61
CA THR A 34 -8.96 15.73 -7.73
C THR A 34 -7.57 15.23 -8.13
N GLU A 35 -6.53 16.06 -8.01
CA GLU A 35 -5.16 15.65 -8.32
C GLU A 35 -4.66 14.58 -7.34
N SER A 36 -4.97 14.73 -6.05
CA SER A 36 -4.65 13.72 -5.03
C SER A 36 -5.44 12.43 -5.23
N MET A 37 -6.69 12.52 -5.70
CA MET A 37 -7.48 11.33 -6.04
C MET A 37 -6.88 10.57 -7.24
N ASP A 38 -6.39 11.27 -8.27
CA ASP A 38 -5.69 10.63 -9.39
C ASP A 38 -4.37 10.01 -8.93
N TRP A 39 -3.63 10.70 -8.06
CA TRP A 39 -2.39 10.18 -7.49
C TRP A 39 -2.62 8.88 -6.71
N VAL A 40 -3.65 8.82 -5.86
CA VAL A 40 -4.04 7.59 -5.14
C VAL A 40 -4.33 6.44 -6.08
N LYS A 41 -5.05 6.71 -7.19
CA LYS A 41 -5.29 5.70 -8.21
C LYS A 41 -3.99 5.18 -8.81
N MET A 42 -3.02 6.05 -9.09
CA MET A 42 -1.70 5.64 -9.59
C MET A 42 -0.94 4.79 -8.57
N VAL A 43 -0.92 5.20 -7.30
CA VAL A 43 -0.26 4.45 -6.21
C VAL A 43 -0.91 3.07 -6.03
N MET A 44 -2.24 2.98 -6.05
CA MET A 44 -2.95 1.70 -6.00
C MET A 44 -2.51 0.78 -7.15
N GLN A 45 -2.46 1.30 -8.38
CA GLN A 45 -2.04 0.52 -9.55
C GLN A 45 -0.57 0.09 -9.45
N MET A 46 0.30 0.94 -8.91
CA MET A 46 1.69 0.60 -8.63
C MET A 46 1.79 -0.60 -7.68
N TYR A 47 1.05 -0.60 -6.56
CA TYR A 47 1.06 -1.73 -5.62
C TYR A 47 0.48 -3.00 -6.23
N LYS A 48 -0.63 -2.91 -6.99
CA LYS A 48 -1.19 -4.07 -7.72
C LYS A 48 -0.16 -4.70 -8.66
N LEU A 49 0.54 -3.89 -9.45
CA LEU A 49 1.56 -4.37 -10.40
C LEU A 49 2.80 -4.92 -9.69
N SER A 50 3.28 -4.24 -8.64
CA SER A 50 4.42 -4.70 -7.85
C SER A 50 4.14 -6.07 -7.21
N ALA A 51 2.96 -6.22 -6.62
CA ALA A 51 2.54 -7.46 -5.98
C ALA A 51 2.38 -8.61 -6.96
N GLN A 52 1.78 -8.37 -8.13
CA GLN A 52 1.69 -9.36 -9.21
C GLN A 52 3.07 -9.81 -9.70
N ARG A 53 4.04 -8.89 -9.83
CA ARG A 53 5.41 -9.22 -10.23
C ARG A 53 6.15 -10.07 -9.18
N GLN A 54 5.81 -9.89 -7.91
CA GLN A 54 6.36 -10.67 -6.79
C GLN A 54 5.64 -12.02 -6.60
N GLY A 55 4.59 -12.30 -7.38
CA GLY A 55 3.83 -13.55 -7.30
C GLY A 55 2.74 -13.56 -6.22
N PHE A 56 2.44 -12.40 -5.61
CA PHE A 56 1.36 -12.28 -4.64
C PHE A 56 -0.01 -12.28 -5.32
N LYS A 57 -1.00 -12.88 -4.65
CA LYS A 57 -2.40 -12.79 -5.08
C LYS A 57 -2.98 -11.48 -4.57
N VAL A 58 -3.43 -10.64 -5.50
CA VAL A 58 -4.00 -9.32 -5.19
C VAL A 58 -5.50 -9.34 -5.40
N THR A 59 -6.25 -8.93 -4.38
CA THR A 59 -7.71 -8.79 -4.44
C THR A 59 -8.11 -7.36 -4.09
N LEU A 60 -8.99 -6.74 -4.89
CA LEU A 60 -9.57 -5.45 -4.55
C LEU A 60 -10.71 -5.67 -3.55
N VAL A 61 -10.63 -5.05 -2.37
CA VAL A 61 -11.60 -5.23 -1.28
C VAL A 61 -12.63 -4.10 -1.28
N ASP A 62 -12.14 -2.86 -1.36
CA ASP A 62 -12.96 -1.66 -1.40
C ASP A 62 -12.35 -0.66 -2.39
N GLU A 63 -13.21 0.05 -3.10
CA GLU A 63 -12.81 1.15 -3.98
C GLU A 63 -13.88 2.23 -3.91
N MET A 64 -13.50 3.39 -3.39
CA MET A 64 -14.32 4.58 -3.34
C MET A 64 -13.84 5.55 -4.44
N PRO A 65 -14.56 5.66 -5.56
CA PRO A 65 -14.20 6.57 -6.64
C PRO A 65 -14.25 8.04 -6.19
N GLY A 66 -13.42 8.88 -6.81
CA GLY A 66 -13.50 10.34 -6.64
C GLY A 66 -14.69 10.94 -7.41
N GLU A 67 -15.08 12.17 -7.07
CA GLU A 67 -16.23 12.85 -7.70
C GLU A 67 -16.00 13.20 -9.17
N MET A 68 -14.80 13.65 -9.54
CA MET A 68 -14.47 14.02 -10.93
C MET A 68 -13.49 13.06 -11.59
N ALA A 69 -12.44 12.65 -10.88
CA ALA A 69 -11.44 11.72 -11.37
C ALA A 69 -10.73 11.02 -10.21
N GLY A 70 -10.06 9.91 -10.53
CA GLY A 70 -9.26 9.16 -9.56
C GLY A 70 -10.10 8.40 -8.52
N ILE A 71 -9.48 8.14 -7.39
CA ILE A 71 -10.03 7.33 -6.28
C ILE A 71 -9.80 8.10 -4.98
N LYS A 72 -10.84 8.21 -4.15
CA LYS A 72 -10.73 8.83 -2.82
C LYS A 72 -10.07 7.90 -1.81
N ARG A 73 -10.45 6.61 -1.85
CA ARG A 73 -9.89 5.54 -1.02
C ARG A 73 -9.96 4.22 -1.77
N ALA A 74 -8.94 3.39 -1.66
CA ALA A 74 -9.03 2.00 -2.07
C ALA A 74 -8.28 1.10 -1.09
N THR A 75 -8.81 -0.11 -0.92
CA THR A 75 -8.23 -1.13 -0.07
C THR A 75 -7.99 -2.38 -0.89
N ILE A 76 -6.74 -2.82 -0.95
CA ILE A 76 -6.34 -4.05 -1.62
C ILE A 76 -5.87 -5.06 -0.57
N ARG A 77 -6.18 -6.32 -0.79
CA ARG A 77 -5.68 -7.45 -0.03
C ARG A 77 -4.55 -8.10 -0.81
N LEU A 78 -3.41 -8.29 -0.17
CA LEU A 78 -2.30 -9.09 -0.67
C LEU A 78 -2.24 -10.39 0.12
N ASP A 79 -2.49 -11.49 -0.58
CA ASP A 79 -2.32 -12.84 -0.05
C ASP A 79 -0.98 -13.41 -0.53
N GLY A 80 -0.16 -13.84 0.42
CA GLY A 80 1.11 -14.50 0.18
C GLY A 80 2.03 -14.50 1.39
N GLU A 81 3.09 -15.29 1.31
CA GLU A 81 4.11 -15.38 2.35
C GLU A 81 4.96 -14.10 2.38
N TYR A 82 5.21 -13.58 3.57
CA TYR A 82 5.97 -12.33 3.77
C TYR A 82 5.32 -11.05 3.22
N ALA A 83 4.04 -11.09 2.82
CA ALA A 83 3.38 -9.93 2.19
C ALA A 83 3.36 -8.70 3.11
N PHE A 84 3.07 -8.86 4.40
CA PHE A 84 3.15 -7.77 5.38
C PHE A 84 4.58 -7.28 5.58
N GLY A 85 5.54 -8.21 5.69
CA GLY A 85 6.94 -7.88 5.90
C GLY A 85 7.56 -7.02 4.80
N TYR A 86 7.13 -7.20 3.55
CA TYR A 86 7.49 -6.29 2.44
C TYR A 86 6.71 -4.98 2.49
N ALA A 87 5.40 -5.04 2.71
CA ALA A 87 4.53 -3.87 2.65
C ALA A 87 4.70 -2.90 3.84
N LYS A 88 5.22 -3.34 4.99
CA LYS A 88 5.40 -2.47 6.18
C LYS A 88 6.30 -1.26 5.91
N ALA A 89 7.27 -1.39 5.00
CA ALA A 89 8.17 -0.31 4.61
C ALA A 89 7.48 0.79 3.78
N GLU A 90 6.28 0.50 3.26
CA GLU A 90 5.52 1.40 2.38
C GLU A 90 4.56 2.32 3.16
N VAL A 91 4.38 2.07 4.45
CA VAL A 91 3.50 2.85 5.32
C VAL A 91 3.98 4.29 5.41
N GLY A 92 3.08 5.24 5.15
CA GLY A 92 3.37 6.66 5.26
C GLY A 92 2.68 7.51 4.21
N VAL A 93 3.13 8.76 4.08
CA VAL A 93 2.57 9.71 3.12
C VAL A 93 3.50 9.86 1.92
N HIS A 94 2.97 9.53 0.75
CA HIS A 94 3.67 9.58 -0.53
C HIS A 94 3.32 10.86 -1.27
N ARG A 95 4.33 11.68 -1.59
CA ARG A 95 4.16 13.00 -2.20
C ARG A 95 4.50 12.98 -3.69
N LEU A 96 3.56 13.43 -4.53
CA LEU A 96 3.77 13.67 -5.95
C LEU A 96 3.82 15.17 -6.24
N VAL A 97 4.84 15.63 -6.96
CA VAL A 97 4.92 17.00 -7.48
C VAL A 97 4.98 16.91 -9.01
N ARG A 98 3.91 17.34 -9.69
CA ARG A 98 3.84 17.34 -11.16
C ARG A 98 3.00 18.51 -11.67
N ILE A 99 3.02 18.73 -12.98
CA ILE A 99 2.04 19.62 -13.63
C ILE A 99 0.72 18.86 -13.73
N SER A 100 -0.34 19.39 -13.12
CA SER A 100 -1.64 18.74 -13.10
C SER A 100 -2.26 18.76 -14.51
N PRO A 101 -2.79 17.63 -15.01
CA PRO A 101 -3.59 17.61 -16.23
C PRO A 101 -4.97 18.28 -16.03
N PHE A 102 -5.41 18.48 -14.79
CA PHE A 102 -6.70 19.07 -14.45
C PHE A 102 -6.63 20.60 -14.24
N ASP A 103 -5.43 21.20 -14.13
CA ASP A 103 -5.26 22.65 -14.00
C ASP A 103 -5.05 23.31 -15.37
N SER A 104 -5.99 24.14 -15.80
CA SER A 104 -5.94 24.88 -17.07
C SER A 104 -4.72 25.80 -17.16
N SER A 105 -4.22 26.29 -16.02
CA SER A 105 -3.07 27.20 -15.93
C SER A 105 -1.71 26.47 -15.91
N LYS A 106 -1.70 25.13 -16.02
CA LYS A 106 -0.49 24.28 -16.04
C LYS A 106 0.50 24.57 -14.91
N ARG A 107 0.02 24.92 -13.72
CA ARG A 107 0.90 25.13 -12.56
C ARG A 107 1.38 23.78 -12.04
N ARG A 108 2.47 23.82 -11.26
CA ARG A 108 2.94 22.65 -10.52
C ARG A 108 2.05 22.47 -9.29
N HIS A 109 1.48 21.28 -9.15
CA HIS A 109 0.67 20.88 -8.00
C HIS A 109 1.45 19.90 -7.13
N THR A 110 1.20 19.97 -5.84
CA THR A 110 1.72 19.02 -4.86
C THR A 110 0.55 18.19 -4.34
N SER A 111 0.62 16.88 -4.52
CA SER A 111 -0.43 15.94 -4.13
C SER A 111 0.11 14.92 -3.13
N PHE A 112 -0.78 14.39 -2.30
CA PHE A 112 -0.44 13.47 -1.22
C PHE A 112 -1.38 12.26 -1.22
N ALA A 113 -0.79 11.08 -1.08
CA ALA A 113 -1.49 9.83 -0.84
C ALA A 113 -0.99 9.23 0.48
N ALA A 114 -1.90 8.93 1.39
CA ALA A 114 -1.58 8.20 2.62
C ALA A 114 -1.72 6.70 2.34
N VAL A 115 -0.68 5.94 2.71
CA VAL A 115 -0.63 4.49 2.60
C VAL A 115 -0.62 3.92 4.02
N ALA A 116 -1.58 3.05 4.32
CA ALA A 116 -1.61 2.27 5.54
C ALA A 116 -1.55 0.78 5.19
N VAL A 117 -0.83 0.01 6.00
CA VAL A 117 -0.69 -1.44 5.82
C VAL A 117 -1.06 -2.11 7.13
N ILE A 118 -1.98 -3.07 7.05
CA ILE A 118 -2.55 -3.76 8.21
C ILE A 118 -2.34 -5.26 8.00
N PRO A 119 -1.70 -5.99 8.94
CA PRO A 119 -1.55 -7.44 8.81
C PRO A 119 -2.90 -8.14 9.01
N ILE A 120 -3.13 -9.20 8.27
CA ILE A 120 -4.25 -10.12 8.47
C ILE A 120 -3.78 -11.16 9.49
N LEU A 121 -4.12 -10.93 10.76
CA LEU A 121 -3.97 -11.93 11.79
C LEU A 121 -5.01 -13.02 11.50
N GLY A 122 -4.58 -14.28 11.42
CA GLY A 122 -5.51 -15.40 11.29
C GLY A 122 -6.54 -15.40 12.41
N GLU A 123 -7.71 -16.01 12.19
CA GLU A 123 -8.66 -16.30 13.27
C GLU A 123 -7.99 -17.23 14.30
N GLY A 124 -7.34 -16.64 15.30
CA GLY A 124 -6.59 -17.35 16.32
C GLY A 124 -5.68 -16.37 17.06
N PHE A 125 -5.98 -16.17 18.35
CA PHE A 125 -5.24 -15.36 19.34
C PHE A 125 -5.64 -13.88 19.49
N THR A 126 -6.94 -13.60 19.63
CA THR A 126 -7.38 -12.55 20.57
C THR A 126 -7.37 -13.10 22.01
N HIS A 127 -6.21 -13.15 22.66
CA HIS A 127 -6.18 -12.99 24.12
C HIS A 127 -6.25 -11.48 24.40
N VAL A 128 -7.47 -10.94 24.39
CA VAL A 128 -7.73 -9.62 24.97
C VAL A 128 -7.63 -9.81 26.49
N GLN A 129 -6.44 -9.56 27.05
CA GLN A 129 -6.33 -9.26 28.48
C GLN A 129 -7.04 -7.92 28.70
N THR A 130 -8.27 -7.98 29.19
CA THR A 130 -8.95 -6.81 29.75
C THR A 130 -8.55 -6.76 31.21
N ASN A 131 -7.87 -5.68 31.59
CA ASN A 131 -7.49 -5.37 32.97
C ASN A 131 -8.71 -4.87 33.75
#